data_AF-A0A961YP15-F1
#
_entry.id   AF-A0A961YP15-F1
#
_cell.length_a   1.000
_cell.length_b   1.000
_cell.length_c   1.000
_cell.angle_alpha   90.00
_cell.angle_beta   90.00
_cell.angle_gamma   90.00
#
_symmetry.space_group_name_H-M   'P 1'
#
loop_
_entity.id
_entity.type
_entity.pdbx_description
1 polymer ?
#
loop_
_entity_poly.entity_id
_entity_poly.type
_entity_poly.pdbx_seq_one_letter_code
_entity_poly.pdbx_strand_id
1 'polypeptide(L)'
;MPQKPAPIARRPRDPRLDFFRGIGMFIIFIAHTPDNFLALWIPARFGFSDATEIFVFCSGMASALAFGAVFSSHGWLMGAGRIVFRVWQVYWAHIIVFFVIAALVAGVDQVFGLDGRYVDGLNLQHFFDDARPNLVGLLTLTYVPNFFDILPMYLVILALVPVIMALGRLSPWLVAAFVATLWVLAAARVLDLPAEPWSDRTWFFNPFSWQLVFFTGFAFMIG
;
A
#
# COMPACT_ATOMS: atom_id res chain seq x y z
N MET A 1 -37.32 -8.61 29.69
CA MET A 1 -36.85 -8.27 28.33
C MET A 1 -35.33 -8.22 28.37
N PRO A 2 -34.59 -8.96 27.52
CA PRO A 2 -33.13 -8.82 27.47
C PRO A 2 -32.76 -7.42 26.99
N GLN A 3 -31.92 -6.72 27.75
CA GLN A 3 -31.45 -5.37 27.42
C GLN A 3 -30.69 -5.40 26.09
N LYS A 4 -31.10 -4.54 25.15
CA LYS A 4 -30.41 -4.33 23.89
C LYS A 4 -29.01 -3.79 24.21
N PRO A 5 -27.92 -4.41 23.71
CA PRO A 5 -26.58 -3.90 23.97
C PRO A 5 -26.48 -2.46 23.50
N ALA A 6 -25.91 -1.60 24.34
CA ALA A 6 -25.68 -0.19 24.00
C ALA A 6 -24.85 -0.10 22.71
N PRO A 7 -25.20 0.80 21.77
CA PRO A 7 -24.43 0.96 20.55
C PRO A 7 -22.99 1.35 20.90
N ILE A 8 -22.03 0.55 20.41
CA ILE A 8 -20.61 0.84 20.55
C ILE A 8 -20.36 2.22 19.91
N ALA A 9 -20.03 3.22 20.74
CA ALA A 9 -19.69 4.55 20.26
C ALA A 9 -18.51 4.42 19.28
N ARG A 10 -18.75 4.76 18.00
CA ARG A 10 -17.66 4.79 17.00
C ARG A 10 -16.67 5.84 17.45
N ARG A 11 -15.39 5.46 17.61
CA ARG A 11 -14.32 6.43 17.84
C ARG A 11 -14.41 7.52 16.75
N PRO A 12 -14.39 8.81 17.12
CA PRO A 12 -14.39 9.89 16.15
C PRO A 12 -13.22 9.73 15.17
N ARG A 13 -13.48 10.02 13.89
CA ARG A 13 -12.44 10.04 12.86
C ARG A 13 -11.45 11.17 13.18
N ASP A 14 -10.15 10.90 13.10
CA ASP A 14 -9.13 11.92 13.37
C ASP A 14 -8.99 12.85 12.14
N PRO A 15 -9.43 14.12 12.22
CA PRO A 15 -9.38 15.04 11.10
C PRO A 15 -7.94 15.42 10.70
N ARG A 16 -6.97 15.32 11.62
CA ARG A 16 -5.56 15.64 11.34
C ARG A 16 -4.99 14.63 10.35
N LEU A 17 -5.32 13.36 10.58
CA LEU A 17 -4.91 12.27 9.70
C LEU A 17 -5.48 12.44 8.29
N ASP A 18 -6.76 12.82 8.19
CA ASP A 18 -7.38 13.06 6.89
C ASP A 18 -6.77 14.26 6.17
N PHE A 19 -6.44 15.33 6.91
CA PHE A 19 -5.76 16.51 6.37
C PHE A 19 -4.40 16.18 5.78
N PHE A 20 -3.52 15.50 6.53
CA PHE A 20 -2.18 15.13 6.03
C PHE A 20 -2.24 14.13 4.88
N ARG A 21 -3.19 13.19 4.89
CA ARG A 21 -3.43 12.29 3.76
C ARG A 21 -3.90 13.06 2.53
N GLY A 22 -4.75 14.06 2.69
CA GLY A 22 -5.20 14.94 1.61
C GLY A 22 -4.06 15.74 1.00
N ILE A 23 -3.20 16.34 1.84
CA ILE A 23 -1.97 17.02 1.38
C ILE A 23 -1.09 16.07 0.58
N GLY A 24 -0.84 14.86 1.11
CA GLY A 24 -0.06 13.84 0.40
C GLY A 24 -0.64 13.55 -0.99
N MET A 25 -1.96 13.47 -1.10
CA MET A 25 -2.64 13.18 -2.38
C MET A 25 -2.51 14.32 -3.38
N PHE A 26 -2.54 15.57 -2.89
CA PHE A 26 -2.31 16.74 -3.72
C PHE A 26 -0.86 16.82 -4.22
N ILE A 27 0.11 16.50 -3.37
CA ILE A 27 1.53 16.45 -3.76
C ILE A 27 1.77 15.33 -4.79
N ILE A 28 1.21 14.13 -4.58
CA ILE A 28 1.33 13.02 -5.53
C ILE A 28 0.77 13.43 -6.89
N PHE A 29 -0.41 14.06 -6.93
CA PHE A 29 -1.00 14.57 -8.16
C PHE A 29 -0.08 15.56 -8.88
N ILE A 30 0.49 16.53 -8.16
CA ILE A 30 1.47 17.47 -8.73
C ILE A 30 2.69 16.73 -9.29
N ALA A 31 3.25 15.79 -8.53
CA ALA A 31 4.46 15.07 -8.86
C ALA A 31 4.29 14.10 -10.05
N HIS A 32 3.07 13.62 -10.30
CA HIS A 32 2.76 12.62 -11.34
C HIS A 32 1.99 13.20 -12.53
N THR A 33 1.84 14.53 -12.60
CA THR A 33 1.34 15.19 -13.81
C THR A 33 2.54 15.53 -14.71
N PRO A 34 2.63 14.98 -15.93
CA PRO A 34 3.70 15.31 -16.87
C PRO A 34 3.80 16.83 -17.12
N ASP A 35 5.02 17.31 -17.35
CA ASP A 35 5.32 18.72 -17.67
C ASP A 35 4.85 19.76 -16.63
N ASN A 36 4.63 19.34 -15.39
CA ASN A 36 4.18 20.22 -14.33
C ASN A 36 5.35 20.91 -13.61
N PHE A 37 5.50 22.23 -13.78
CA PHE A 37 6.56 23.01 -13.12
C PHE A 37 6.50 22.94 -11.59
N LEU A 38 5.31 22.74 -11.00
CA LEU A 38 5.14 22.62 -9.56
C LEU A 38 5.83 21.36 -9.00
N ALA A 39 6.13 20.36 -9.83
CA ALA A 39 6.90 19.18 -9.42
C ALA A 39 8.36 19.50 -9.04
N LEU A 40 8.84 20.72 -9.35
CA LEU A 40 10.12 21.24 -8.87
C LEU A 40 10.04 21.86 -7.47
N TRP A 41 8.83 22.00 -6.92
CA TRP A 41 8.55 22.69 -5.65
C TRP A 41 7.86 21.79 -4.62
N ILE A 42 7.93 20.48 -4.80
CA ILE A 42 7.42 19.49 -3.84
C ILE A 42 8.46 19.17 -2.74
N PRO A 43 8.04 18.68 -1.56
CA PRO A 43 8.97 18.37 -0.46
C PRO A 43 10.14 17.46 -0.84
N ALA A 44 9.93 16.48 -1.74
CA ALA A 44 10.97 15.61 -2.28
C ALA A 44 12.17 16.34 -2.94
N ARG A 45 12.01 17.61 -3.33
CA ARG A 45 13.11 18.40 -3.92
C ARG A 45 14.02 19.04 -2.88
N PHE A 46 13.59 19.09 -1.63
CA PHE A 46 14.28 19.81 -0.56
C PHE A 46 14.65 18.91 0.64
N GLY A 47 14.38 17.61 0.58
CA GLY A 47 14.67 16.68 1.66
C GLY A 47 14.59 15.22 1.25
N PHE A 48 14.73 14.33 2.24
CA PHE A 48 14.75 12.87 2.05
C PHE A 48 13.37 12.21 2.11
N SER A 49 12.30 12.98 2.31
CA SER A 49 10.93 12.49 2.45
C SER A 49 10.05 13.12 1.38
N ASP A 50 9.21 12.30 0.77
CA ASP A 50 8.20 12.71 -0.20
C ASP A 50 6.77 12.48 0.36
N ALA A 51 5.77 12.75 -0.48
CA ALA A 51 4.38 12.46 -0.19
C ALA A 51 4.11 10.98 0.10
N THR A 52 4.92 10.07 -0.45
CA THR A 52 4.74 8.64 -0.23
C THR A 52 5.03 8.25 1.21
N GLU A 53 6.12 8.73 1.81
CA GLU A 53 6.44 8.50 3.22
C GLU A 53 5.34 9.06 4.13
N ILE A 54 4.82 10.27 3.83
CA ILE A 54 3.70 10.86 4.57
C ILE A 54 2.47 9.92 4.51
N PHE A 55 2.16 9.40 3.33
CA PHE A 55 0.99 8.56 3.14
C PHE A 55 1.13 7.19 3.82
N VAL A 56 2.31 6.58 3.76
CA VAL A 56 2.61 5.30 4.42
C VAL A 56 2.60 5.45 5.94
N PHE A 57 3.23 6.51 6.46
CA PHE A 57 3.24 6.82 7.89
C PHE A 57 1.82 7.06 8.42
N CYS A 58 1.02 7.87 7.72
CA CYS A 58 -0.38 8.09 8.07
C CYS A 58 -1.20 6.80 7.99
N SER A 59 -0.96 5.95 6.99
CA SER A 59 -1.64 4.66 6.88
C SER A 59 -1.32 3.73 8.06
N GLY A 60 -0.09 3.80 8.58
CA GLY A 60 0.32 3.16 9.83
C GLY A 60 -0.49 3.62 11.04
N MET A 61 -0.56 4.94 11.27
CA MET A 61 -1.38 5.53 12.33
C MET A 61 -2.86 5.13 12.21
N ALA A 62 -3.41 5.21 10.99
CA ALA A 62 -4.79 4.83 10.71
C ALA A 62 -5.06 3.36 11.06
N SER A 63 -4.09 2.49 10.73
CA SER A 63 -4.19 1.05 10.97
C SER A 63 -4.12 0.71 12.45
N ALA A 64 -3.29 1.43 13.23
CA ALA A 64 -3.26 1.30 14.68
C ALA A 64 -4.62 1.64 15.30
N LEU A 65 -5.26 2.73 14.86
CA LEU A 65 -6.60 3.12 15.31
C LEU A 65 -7.67 2.09 14.90
N ALA A 66 -7.58 1.55 13.69
CA ALA A 66 -8.59 0.64 13.13
C ALA A 66 -8.51 -0.78 13.69
N PHE A 67 -7.29 -1.27 13.95
CA PHE A 67 -7.02 -2.67 14.29
C PHE A 67 -6.42 -2.86 15.67
N GLY A 68 -5.63 -1.92 16.19
CA GLY A 68 -4.89 -2.07 17.46
C GLY A 68 -5.81 -2.46 18.63
N ALA A 69 -6.91 -1.73 18.80
CA ALA A 69 -7.90 -2.01 19.84
C ALA A 69 -8.61 -3.36 19.69
N VAL A 70 -8.70 -3.93 18.48
CA VAL A 70 -9.39 -5.20 18.24
C VAL A 70 -8.61 -6.36 18.84
N PHE A 71 -7.29 -6.36 18.67
CA PHE A 71 -6.43 -7.42 19.18
C PHE A 71 -6.43 -7.47 20.71
N SER A 72 -6.69 -6.37 21.40
CA SER A 72 -6.83 -6.35 22.87
C SER A 72 -8.26 -6.65 23.33
N SER A 73 -9.28 -6.10 22.67
CA SER A 73 -10.68 -6.20 23.13
C SER A 73 -11.44 -7.44 22.65
N HIS A 74 -11.10 -8.00 21.49
CA HIS A 74 -11.84 -9.12 20.86
C HIS A 74 -10.96 -10.36 20.61
N GLY A 75 -9.72 -10.34 21.10
CA GLY A 75 -8.77 -11.45 20.97
C GLY A 75 -7.99 -11.44 19.65
N TRP A 76 -6.92 -12.24 19.62
CA TRP A 76 -5.97 -12.25 18.50
C TRP A 76 -6.58 -12.77 17.20
N LEU A 77 -7.37 -13.85 17.27
CA LEU A 77 -8.02 -14.47 16.09
C LEU A 77 -8.97 -13.51 15.39
N MET A 78 -9.78 -12.76 16.14
CA MET A 78 -10.68 -11.74 15.57
C MET A 78 -9.89 -10.58 14.94
N GLY A 79 -8.80 -10.14 15.58
CA GLY A 79 -7.89 -9.15 15.01
C GLY A 79 -7.30 -9.61 13.69
N ALA A 80 -6.73 -10.82 13.65
CA ALA A 80 -6.18 -11.43 12.45
C ALA A 80 -7.22 -11.61 11.34
N GLY A 81 -8.43 -12.09 11.68
CA GLY A 81 -9.53 -12.23 10.72
C GLY A 81 -9.96 -10.91 10.08
N ARG A 82 -10.00 -9.81 10.86
CA ARG A 82 -10.27 -8.46 10.32
C ARG A 82 -9.18 -7.98 9.38
N ILE A 83 -7.91 -8.28 9.68
CA ILE A 83 -6.79 -7.98 8.78
C ILE A 83 -6.90 -8.78 7.49
N VAL A 84 -7.15 -10.09 7.55
CA VAL A 84 -7.33 -10.94 6.36
C VAL A 84 -8.47 -10.43 5.49
N PHE A 85 -9.60 -10.06 6.09
CA PHE A 85 -10.71 -9.46 5.34
C PHE A 85 -10.32 -8.13 4.68
N ARG A 86 -9.50 -7.31 5.35
CA ARG A 86 -9.00 -6.06 4.76
C ARG A 86 -8.04 -6.31 3.60
N VAL A 87 -7.12 -7.26 3.75
CA VAL A 87 -6.21 -7.71 2.68
C VAL A 87 -7.02 -8.20 1.48
N TRP A 88 -8.07 -9.00 1.71
CA TRP A 88 -8.99 -9.44 0.65
C TRP A 88 -9.65 -8.28 -0.09
N GLN A 89 -10.16 -7.28 0.64
CA GLN A 89 -10.76 -6.08 0.01
C GLN A 89 -9.78 -5.31 -0.85
N VAL A 90 -8.57 -5.07 -0.33
CA VAL A 90 -7.54 -4.30 -1.05
C VAL A 90 -7.02 -5.08 -2.25
N TYR A 91 -6.91 -6.41 -2.15
CA TYR A 91 -6.49 -7.27 -3.25
C TYR A 91 -7.48 -7.15 -4.43
N TRP A 92 -8.77 -7.32 -4.17
CA TRP A 92 -9.77 -7.16 -5.24
C TRP A 92 -9.86 -5.73 -5.76
N ALA A 93 -9.69 -4.72 -4.91
CA ALA A 93 -9.61 -3.34 -5.36
C ALA A 93 -8.43 -3.12 -6.31
N HIS A 94 -7.27 -3.72 -6.03
CA HIS A 94 -6.10 -3.68 -6.91
C HIS A 94 -6.36 -4.37 -8.27
N ILE A 95 -6.94 -5.57 -8.25
CA ILE A 95 -7.27 -6.29 -9.50
C ILE A 95 -8.28 -5.50 -10.33
N ILE A 96 -9.35 -5.00 -9.72
CA ILE A 96 -10.40 -4.24 -10.41
C ILE A 96 -9.84 -2.93 -10.97
N VAL A 97 -9.08 -2.16 -10.18
CA VAL A 97 -8.55 -0.87 -10.65
C VAL A 97 -7.57 -1.07 -11.81
N PHE A 98 -6.78 -2.14 -11.80
CA PHE A 98 -5.92 -2.49 -12.94
C PHE A 98 -6.75 -2.67 -14.22
N PHE A 99 -7.78 -3.52 -14.19
CA PHE A 99 -8.61 -3.75 -15.38
C PHE A 99 -9.37 -2.51 -15.84
N VAL A 100 -9.86 -1.69 -14.91
CA VAL A 100 -10.53 -0.42 -15.23
C VAL A 100 -9.57 0.54 -15.93
N ILE A 101 -8.34 0.69 -15.44
CA ILE A 101 -7.36 1.58 -16.06
C ILE A 101 -6.88 1.02 -17.40
N ALA A 102 -6.59 -0.29 -17.48
CA ALA A 102 -6.19 -0.94 -18.72
C ALA A 102 -7.27 -0.77 -19.81
N ALA A 103 -8.54 -0.97 -19.48
CA ALA A 103 -9.65 -0.74 -20.39
C ALA A 103 -9.80 0.74 -20.76
N LEU A 104 -9.60 1.66 -19.81
CA LEU A 104 -9.68 3.10 -20.06
C LEU A 104 -8.61 3.55 -21.06
N VAL A 105 -7.34 3.20 -20.85
CA VAL A 105 -6.26 3.65 -21.73
C VAL A 105 -6.34 3.02 -23.11
N ALA A 106 -6.67 1.73 -23.20
CA ALA A 106 -6.89 1.07 -24.48
C ALA A 106 -8.09 1.68 -25.23
N GLY A 107 -9.17 1.99 -24.51
CA GLY A 107 -10.35 2.65 -25.08
C GLY A 107 -10.04 4.06 -25.59
N VAL A 108 -9.25 4.85 -24.85
CA VAL A 108 -8.80 6.18 -25.30
C VAL A 108 -7.93 6.08 -26.54
N ASP A 109 -6.94 5.18 -26.55
CA ASP A 109 -6.07 4.99 -27.72
C ASP A 109 -6.88 4.59 -28.97
N GLN A 110 -7.88 3.71 -28.80
CA GLN A 110 -8.75 3.27 -29.89
C GLN A 110 -9.69 4.37 -30.40
N VAL A 111 -10.32 5.13 -29.50
CA VAL A 111 -11.30 6.17 -29.88
C VAL A 111 -10.62 7.37 -30.55
N PHE A 112 -9.44 7.74 -30.07
CA PHE A 112 -8.71 8.93 -30.56
C PHE A 112 -7.62 8.61 -31.59
N GLY A 113 -7.42 7.33 -31.94
CA GLY A 113 -6.43 6.91 -32.94
C GLY A 113 -5.00 7.28 -32.54
N LEU A 114 -4.61 6.98 -31.29
CA LEU A 114 -3.33 7.40 -30.70
C LEU A 114 -2.24 6.34 -30.77
N ASP A 115 -2.43 5.29 -31.57
CA ASP A 115 -1.44 4.25 -31.85
C ASP A 115 -0.77 3.65 -30.60
N GLY A 116 -1.54 3.42 -29.53
CA GLY A 116 -1.04 2.79 -28.30
C GLY A 116 -0.29 3.73 -27.35
N ARG A 117 -0.28 5.05 -27.60
CA ARG A 117 0.46 6.02 -26.79
C ARG A 117 0.20 5.90 -25.29
N TYR A 118 -1.06 5.73 -24.87
CA TYR A 118 -1.40 5.63 -23.45
C TYR A 118 -1.14 4.23 -22.88
N VAL A 119 -1.36 3.17 -23.67
CA VAL A 119 -0.97 1.80 -23.31
C VAL A 119 0.53 1.70 -23.06
N ASP A 120 1.35 2.20 -23.99
CA ASP A 120 2.81 2.21 -23.88
C ASP A 120 3.29 3.13 -22.74
N GLY A 121 2.65 4.28 -22.58
CA GLY A 121 2.97 5.24 -21.52
C GLY A 121 2.81 4.66 -20.09
N LEU A 122 1.94 3.66 -19.91
CA LEU A 122 1.78 2.93 -18.65
C LEU A 122 2.54 1.59 -18.63
N ASN A 123 3.32 1.28 -19.65
CA ASN A 123 4.01 0.01 -19.83
C ASN A 123 3.07 -1.21 -19.84
N LEU A 124 1.87 -1.07 -20.42
CA LEU A 124 0.85 -2.12 -20.47
C LEU A 124 0.87 -2.95 -21.77
N GLN A 125 1.69 -2.58 -22.75
CA GLN A 125 1.85 -3.31 -24.02
C GLN A 125 2.18 -4.78 -23.78
N HIS A 126 3.10 -5.09 -22.87
CA HIS A 126 3.43 -6.48 -22.49
C HIS A 126 2.21 -7.27 -22.02
N PHE A 127 1.30 -6.64 -21.27
CA PHE A 127 0.08 -7.28 -20.79
C PHE A 127 -0.88 -7.59 -21.95
N PHE A 128 -1.02 -6.69 -22.93
CA PHE A 128 -1.89 -6.91 -24.07
C PHE A 128 -1.28 -7.87 -25.11
N ASP A 129 0.03 -7.83 -25.30
CA ASP A 129 0.76 -8.69 -26.26
C ASP A 129 0.82 -10.15 -25.79
N ASP A 130 0.99 -10.40 -24.49
CA ASP A 130 1.02 -11.75 -23.91
C ASP A 130 0.20 -11.85 -22.61
N ALA A 131 -1.12 -11.78 -22.75
CA ALA A 131 -2.05 -11.71 -21.62
C ALA A 131 -2.05 -12.96 -20.73
N ARG A 132 -1.72 -14.15 -21.26
CA ARG A 132 -1.87 -15.41 -20.53
C ARG A 132 -0.93 -15.53 -19.32
N PRO A 133 0.41 -15.43 -19.47
CA PRO A 133 1.32 -15.44 -18.33
C PRO A 133 1.15 -14.20 -17.46
N ASN A 134 0.84 -13.04 -18.07
CA ASN A 134 0.72 -11.79 -17.34
C ASN A 134 -0.56 -11.70 -16.49
N LEU A 135 -1.64 -12.37 -16.88
CA LEU A 135 -2.82 -12.52 -16.04
C LEU A 135 -2.53 -13.37 -14.80
N VAL A 136 -1.77 -14.47 -14.96
CA VAL A 136 -1.31 -15.27 -13.82
C VAL A 136 -0.39 -14.44 -12.94
N GLY A 137 0.54 -13.70 -13.54
CA GLY A 137 1.43 -12.81 -12.80
C GLY A 137 0.69 -11.74 -12.02
N LEU A 138 -0.33 -11.12 -12.61
CA LEU A 138 -1.16 -10.10 -11.95
C LEU A 138 -1.90 -10.69 -10.74
N LEU A 139 -2.56 -11.84 -10.92
CA LEU A 139 -3.32 -12.49 -9.84
C LEU A 139 -2.42 -13.05 -8.73
N THR A 140 -1.17 -13.38 -9.04
CA THR A 140 -0.18 -13.84 -8.06
C THR A 140 0.72 -12.71 -7.53
N LEU A 141 0.51 -11.48 -8.00
CA LEU A 141 1.34 -10.30 -7.73
C LEU A 141 2.82 -10.45 -8.12
N THR A 142 3.17 -11.39 -9.01
CA THR A 142 4.51 -11.49 -9.62
C THR A 142 4.63 -10.63 -10.89
N TYR A 143 3.51 -10.08 -11.36
CA TYR A 143 3.46 -8.97 -12.32
C TYR A 143 2.76 -7.79 -11.66
N VAL A 144 3.49 -6.69 -11.48
CA VAL A 144 2.99 -5.45 -10.91
C VAL A 144 3.42 -4.29 -11.82
N PRO A 145 2.51 -3.79 -12.68
CA PRO A 145 2.83 -2.71 -13.61
C PRO A 145 3.24 -1.41 -12.90
N ASN A 146 3.89 -0.53 -13.65
CA ASN A 146 4.30 0.78 -13.13
C ASN A 146 3.09 1.53 -12.57
N PHE A 147 3.27 2.23 -11.45
CA PHE A 147 2.22 2.95 -10.71
C PHE A 147 1.18 2.07 -9.98
N PHE A 148 1.20 0.75 -10.14
CA PHE A 148 0.25 -0.17 -9.50
C PHE A 148 0.82 -0.91 -8.28
N ASP A 149 2.05 -0.59 -7.87
CA ASP A 149 2.79 -1.31 -6.83
C ASP A 149 2.56 -0.84 -5.39
N ILE A 150 1.90 0.30 -5.21
CA ILE A 150 1.58 0.82 -3.86
C ILE A 150 0.52 -0.01 -3.13
N LEU A 151 -0.51 -0.52 -3.82
CA LEU A 151 -1.55 -1.34 -3.18
C LEU A 151 -1.04 -2.73 -2.79
N PRO A 152 -0.32 -3.47 -3.67
CA PRO A 152 0.34 -4.72 -3.30
C PRO A 152 1.27 -4.59 -2.10
N MET A 153 2.04 -3.49 -2.02
CA MET A 153 2.85 -3.19 -0.84
C MET A 153 2.01 -3.20 0.45
N TYR A 154 0.85 -2.53 0.45
CA TYR A 154 -0.05 -2.53 1.62
C TYR A 154 -0.63 -3.91 1.94
N LEU A 155 -0.83 -4.80 0.98
CA LEU A 155 -1.29 -6.17 1.26
C LEU A 155 -0.30 -6.89 2.18
N VAL A 156 0.97 -6.83 1.84
CA VAL A 156 2.05 -7.49 2.60
C VAL A 156 2.23 -6.82 3.96
N ILE A 157 2.27 -5.49 4.01
CA ILE A 157 2.42 -4.76 5.28
C ILE A 157 1.24 -5.03 6.23
N LEU A 158 0.01 -5.04 5.72
CA LEU A 158 -1.16 -5.38 6.53
C LEU A 158 -1.09 -6.83 7.03
N ALA A 159 -0.64 -7.77 6.20
CA ALA A 159 -0.44 -9.16 6.59
C ALA A 159 0.61 -9.34 7.70
N LEU A 160 1.54 -8.38 7.88
CA LEU A 160 2.50 -8.36 8.99
C LEU A 160 1.88 -7.86 10.32
N VAL A 161 0.75 -7.15 10.29
CA VAL A 161 0.13 -6.58 11.50
C VAL A 161 -0.14 -7.64 12.60
N PRO A 162 -0.69 -8.84 12.33
CA PRO A 162 -0.90 -9.86 13.35
C PRO A 162 0.41 -10.32 14.03
N VAL A 163 1.51 -10.36 13.27
CA VAL A 163 2.86 -10.70 13.78
C VAL A 163 3.36 -9.58 14.69
N ILE A 164 3.26 -8.33 14.26
CA ILE A 164 3.64 -7.15 15.05
C ILE A 164 2.82 -7.08 16.35
N MET A 165 1.52 -7.37 16.28
CA MET A 165 0.65 -7.42 17.46
C MET A 165 0.99 -8.57 18.40
N ALA A 166 1.46 -9.72 17.88
CA ALA A 166 1.92 -10.83 18.71
C ALA A 166 3.24 -10.50 19.41
N LEU A 167 4.22 -9.96 18.68
CA LEU A 167 5.51 -9.53 19.24
C LEU A 167 5.36 -8.40 20.26
N GLY A 168 4.47 -7.43 19.98
CA GLY A 168 4.21 -6.29 20.86
C GLY A 168 3.62 -6.67 22.21
N ARG A 169 2.94 -7.83 22.32
CA ARG A 169 2.48 -8.38 23.62
C ARG A 169 3.63 -8.89 24.48
N LEU A 170 4.75 -9.28 23.86
CA LEU A 170 5.94 -9.79 24.55
C LEU A 170 6.87 -8.64 24.92
N SER A 171 7.22 -7.80 23.94
CA SER A 171 8.07 -6.62 24.16
C SER A 171 8.05 -5.67 22.96
N PRO A 172 7.96 -4.34 23.17
CA PRO A 172 8.10 -3.36 22.09
C PRO A 172 9.49 -3.42 21.43
N TRP A 173 10.53 -3.86 22.15
CA TRP A 173 11.87 -4.04 21.59
C TRP A 173 11.95 -5.19 20.59
N LEU A 174 11.14 -6.24 20.76
CA LEU A 174 11.05 -7.32 19.76
C LEU A 174 10.40 -6.83 18.47
N VAL A 175 9.41 -5.94 18.56
CA VAL A 175 8.83 -5.27 17.40
C VAL A 175 9.89 -4.43 16.70
N ALA A 176 10.62 -3.59 17.44
CA ALA A 176 11.68 -2.76 16.87
C ALA A 176 12.78 -3.61 16.19
N ALA A 177 13.23 -4.69 16.84
CA ALA A 177 14.22 -5.60 16.28
C ALA A 177 13.72 -6.30 15.01
N PHE A 178 12.48 -6.79 15.01
CA PHE A 178 11.88 -7.45 13.84
C PHE A 178 11.74 -6.49 12.66
N VAL A 179 11.18 -5.30 12.90
CA VAL A 179 11.02 -4.24 11.88
C VAL A 179 12.38 -3.81 11.33
N ALA A 180 13.38 -3.57 12.18
CA ALA A 180 14.72 -3.21 11.73
C ALA A 180 15.40 -4.35 10.95
N THR A 181 15.22 -5.61 11.36
CA THR A 181 15.79 -6.77 10.67
C THR A 181 15.22 -6.91 9.26
N LEU A 182 13.90 -6.81 9.09
CA LEU A 182 13.28 -6.85 7.76
C LEU A 182 13.79 -5.73 6.87
N TRP A 183 13.94 -4.52 7.42
CA TRP A 183 14.47 -3.38 6.68
C TRP A 183 15.93 -3.61 6.24
N VAL A 184 16.80 -4.11 7.11
CA VAL A 184 18.20 -4.43 6.76
C VAL A 184 18.28 -5.51 5.68
N LEU A 185 17.48 -6.57 5.80
CA LEU A 185 17.44 -7.64 4.80
C LEU A 185 16.92 -7.15 3.44
N ALA A 186 15.93 -6.26 3.44
CA ALA A 186 15.43 -5.62 2.22
C ALA A 186 16.49 -4.69 1.60
N ALA A 187 17.18 -3.89 2.42
CA ALA A 187 18.28 -3.04 1.98
C ALA A 187 19.45 -3.85 1.39
N ALA A 188 19.69 -5.06 1.90
CA ALA A 188 20.66 -6.02 1.37
C ALA A 188 20.15 -6.81 0.15
N ARG A 189 18.98 -6.46 -0.41
CA ARG A 189 18.36 -7.10 -1.59
C ARG A 189 18.04 -8.60 -1.40
N VAL A 190 17.94 -9.06 -0.14
CA VAL A 190 17.63 -10.46 0.20
C VAL A 190 16.13 -10.75 0.08
N LEU A 191 15.30 -9.71 0.25
CA LEU A 191 13.84 -9.81 0.27
C LEU A 191 13.20 -9.13 -0.95
N ASP A 192 13.85 -9.19 -2.10
CA ASP A 192 13.29 -8.65 -3.34
C ASP A 192 12.18 -9.55 -3.88
N LEU A 193 11.13 -8.92 -4.39
CA LEU A 193 9.98 -9.58 -5.00
C LEU A 193 9.98 -9.31 -6.52
N PRO A 194 9.74 -10.32 -7.37
CA PRO A 194 9.69 -10.12 -8.82
C PRO A 194 8.49 -9.25 -9.21
N ALA A 195 8.69 -8.30 -10.11
CA ALA A 195 7.65 -7.38 -10.57
C ALA A 195 7.17 -7.65 -12.00
N GLU A 196 7.88 -8.44 -12.79
CA GLU A 196 7.44 -8.87 -14.13
C GLU A 196 8.19 -10.14 -14.59
N PRO A 197 7.59 -10.93 -15.51
CA PRO A 197 8.17 -12.20 -15.96
C PRO A 197 9.23 -12.07 -17.06
N TRP A 198 9.40 -10.91 -17.69
CA TRP A 198 10.30 -10.72 -18.83
C TRP A 198 11.62 -10.00 -18.48
N SER A 199 11.82 -9.58 -17.23
CA SER A 199 13.05 -8.94 -16.77
C SER A 199 13.33 -9.23 -15.29
N ASP A 200 14.52 -8.86 -14.81
CA ASP A 200 14.88 -8.94 -13.39
C ASP A 200 14.34 -7.75 -12.55
N ARG A 201 13.34 -7.02 -13.05
CA ARG A 201 12.74 -5.91 -12.31
C ARG A 201 12.08 -6.44 -11.04
N THR A 202 12.43 -5.81 -9.93
CA THR A 202 11.85 -6.08 -8.61
C THR A 202 10.76 -5.07 -8.28
N TRP A 203 9.93 -5.35 -7.28
CA TRP A 203 8.96 -4.39 -6.77
C TRP A 203 9.66 -3.09 -6.37
N PHE A 204 9.17 -1.96 -6.88
CA PHE A 204 9.73 -0.65 -6.51
C PHE A 204 9.31 -0.29 -5.08
N PHE A 205 8.02 -0.41 -4.75
CA PHE A 205 7.54 -0.39 -3.37
C PHE A 205 7.75 -1.75 -2.65
N ASN A 206 9.01 -2.11 -2.36
CA ASN A 206 9.33 -3.32 -1.58
C ASN A 206 8.73 -3.22 -0.15
N PRO A 207 7.74 -4.06 0.21
CA PRO A 207 7.05 -3.94 1.50
C PRO A 207 7.96 -4.13 2.71
N PHE A 208 9.07 -4.86 2.58
CA PHE A 208 10.01 -5.10 3.67
C PHE A 208 10.89 -3.87 3.98
N SER A 209 11.05 -2.97 3.00
CA SER A 209 11.64 -1.65 3.21
C SER A 209 10.62 -0.68 3.82
N TRP A 210 9.43 -0.62 3.22
CA TRP A 210 8.40 0.38 3.57
C TRP A 210 7.67 0.11 4.89
N GLN A 211 7.68 -1.14 5.36
CA GLN A 211 7.10 -1.51 6.65
C GLN A 211 7.72 -0.74 7.83
N LEU A 212 8.99 -0.30 7.72
CA LEU A 212 9.62 0.53 8.76
C LEU A 212 8.84 1.84 8.97
N VAL A 213 8.53 2.57 7.89
CA VAL A 213 7.79 3.84 7.95
C VAL A 213 6.37 3.60 8.44
N PHE A 214 5.72 2.54 7.94
CA PHE A 214 4.36 2.17 8.34
C PHE A 214 4.28 1.83 9.83
N PHE A 215 5.15 0.95 10.33
CA PHE A 215 5.11 0.53 11.73
C PHE A 215 5.64 1.59 12.69
N THR A 216 6.46 2.54 12.22
CA THR A 216 6.77 3.75 12.98
C THR A 216 5.49 4.56 13.22
N GLY A 217 4.72 4.85 12.18
CA GLY A 217 3.42 5.53 12.33
C GLY A 217 2.42 4.73 13.19
N PHE A 218 2.41 3.41 13.04
CA PHE A 218 1.58 2.52 13.85
C PHE A 218 1.94 2.61 15.35
N ALA A 219 3.24 2.59 15.67
CA ALA A 219 3.75 2.67 17.04
C ALA A 219 3.38 3.99 17.73
N PHE A 220 3.39 5.12 17.01
CA PHE A 220 2.99 6.42 17.54
C PHE A 220 1.52 6.52 17.97
N MET A 221 0.67 5.59 17.51
CA MET A 221 -0.79 5.69 17.68
C MET A 221 -1.42 4.52 18.44
N ILE A 222 -0.71 3.40 18.61
CA ILE A 222 -1.23 2.21 19.31
C ILE A 222 -1.21 2.33 20.85
N GLY A 223 -0.45 3.29 21.40
CA GLY A 223 -0.43 3.60 22.83
C GLY A 223 -1.64 4.41 23.31
#